data_AF-A0A9P1HRB0-F1
#
_entry.id   AF-A0A9P1HRB0-F1
#
_cell.length_a   1.000
_cell.length_b   1.000
_cell.length_c   1.000
_cell.angle_alpha   90.00
_cell.angle_beta   90.00
_cell.angle_gamma   90.00
#
_symmetry.space_group_name_H-M   'P 1'
#
loop_
_entity.id
_entity.type
_entity.pdbx_description
1 polymer ?
#
loop_
_entity_poly.entity_id
_entity_poly.type
_entity_poly.pdbx_seq_one_letter_code
_entity_poly.pdbx_strand_id
1 'polypeptide(L)'
;MDKFKNFLKDKKVDKHFKKSGPGQKLSSSSGQSPSIVTGSAQGGSVDRVAASDVAAQAALKRLYKNDPSQELTYSQKKIQMIAKKELEEERQRNDPNSLLKDLALAEKHVPDVKEFEHSGAIEHVYYSCELLGDDIMLPKSELTKAIEQFLLEQVSCQGEDNVIPAVLLIFSVNTRTQREGAIDILSKYVKNIIEHPGEDKYCRIRMSNKAYQEKVLPVTGSIEYLKAVGFEEQNISPKEGEPSEPFLVMTNVDDEKTAILISGLDALQNGQCVPIKVSRNESIFILKQNQKISSPTLSMDFYDLTASEIKKEQQSKTEEVEKLLSLRTKEMRERDQKLRDYRYKYSLIRIRLPDRYMIQATFGCYETLETIRFFISEHLSEAHQVATWKLQDPLRPSTVLDDKKTIGELGLAPAAVLHFEWLDATVGHCLSERYLQIAKEFESS
;
A
#
# COMPACT_ATOMS: atom_id res chain seq x y z
N MET A 1 20.48 -10.42 26.56
CA MET A 1 21.10 -9.13 26.20
C MET A 1 22.16 -9.28 25.11
N ASP A 2 23.35 -9.84 25.36
CA ASP A 2 24.48 -9.67 24.41
C ASP A 2 24.58 -10.65 23.23
N LYS A 3 23.88 -11.79 23.26
CA LYS A 3 23.98 -12.81 22.19
C LYS A 3 23.47 -12.31 20.82
N PHE A 4 22.35 -11.60 20.80
CA PHE A 4 21.77 -11.02 19.57
C PHE A 4 22.69 -9.95 18.93
N LYS A 5 23.36 -9.12 19.74
CA LYS A 5 24.21 -8.03 19.24
C LYS A 5 25.52 -8.49 18.61
N ASN A 6 26.04 -9.65 18.99
CA ASN A 6 27.28 -10.19 18.44
C ASN A 6 27.10 -10.90 17.09
N PHE A 7 25.89 -11.38 16.78
CA PHE A 7 25.60 -12.11 15.53
C PHE A 7 25.55 -11.20 14.28
N LEU A 8 25.16 -9.94 14.45
CA LEU A 8 24.88 -9.01 13.34
C LEU A 8 26.14 -8.43 12.66
N LYS A 9 27.33 -8.59 13.23
CA LYS A 9 28.55 -7.88 12.75
C LYS A 9 29.24 -8.53 11.55
N ASP A 10 29.13 -9.85 11.38
CA ASP A 10 30.06 -10.60 10.52
C ASP A 10 29.65 -10.75 9.04
N LYS A 11 28.41 -10.39 8.66
CA LYS A 11 27.82 -10.78 7.36
C LYS A 11 27.60 -9.66 6.33
N LYS A 12 28.23 -8.49 6.51
CA LYS A 12 27.96 -7.29 5.69
C LYS A 12 28.62 -7.27 4.30
N VAL A 13 29.05 -8.41 3.74
CA VAL A 13 29.82 -8.48 2.48
C VAL A 13 29.29 -9.62 1.59
N ASP A 14 29.21 -9.35 0.28
CA ASP A 14 28.77 -10.23 -0.83
C ASP A 14 27.29 -10.67 -0.82
N LYS A 15 26.43 -10.20 -1.73
CA LYS A 15 26.60 -10.34 -3.19
C LYS A 15 25.62 -9.47 -3.99
N HIS A 16 26.09 -8.91 -5.10
CA HIS A 16 25.27 -8.21 -6.09
C HIS A 16 25.26 -8.93 -7.46
N PHE A 17 24.12 -8.84 -8.16
CA PHE A 17 23.97 -8.80 -9.63
C PHE A 17 24.23 -10.04 -10.52
N LYS A 18 23.15 -10.56 -11.15
CA LYS A 18 22.82 -10.50 -12.62
C LYS A 18 21.94 -11.66 -13.11
N LYS A 19 20.94 -11.37 -13.95
CA LYS A 19 20.87 -11.85 -15.37
C LYS A 19 19.69 -11.29 -16.18
N SER A 20 19.84 -11.32 -17.51
CA SER A 20 18.99 -10.70 -18.53
C SER A 20 18.17 -11.71 -19.35
N GLY A 21 17.23 -11.25 -20.18
CA GLY A 21 16.50 -12.05 -21.19
C GLY A 21 16.89 -11.75 -22.66
N PRO A 22 16.55 -12.62 -23.64
CA PRO A 22 16.87 -12.48 -25.08
C PRO A 22 15.65 -12.13 -25.99
N GLY A 23 15.87 -11.87 -27.29
CA GLY A 23 14.82 -11.53 -28.30
C GLY A 23 15.05 -12.15 -29.70
N GLN A 24 14.28 -11.74 -30.76
CA GLN A 24 14.46 -12.24 -32.15
C GLN A 24 13.93 -11.33 -33.30
N LYS A 25 14.01 -11.81 -34.58
CA LYS A 25 14.04 -11.08 -35.91
C LYS A 25 13.51 -12.00 -37.07
N LEU A 26 13.19 -11.63 -38.33
CA LEU A 26 13.18 -10.38 -39.16
C LEU A 26 12.36 -10.54 -40.51
N SER A 27 12.23 -9.44 -41.28
CA SER A 27 12.07 -9.28 -42.77
C SER A 27 10.65 -8.97 -43.32
N SER A 28 10.44 -8.28 -44.46
CA SER A 28 11.30 -7.93 -45.63
C SER A 28 11.06 -6.49 -46.19
N SER A 29 11.58 -6.11 -47.37
CA SER A 29 11.95 -4.70 -47.73
C SER A 29 11.62 -4.19 -49.15
N SER A 30 11.68 -2.84 -49.33
CA SER A 30 11.75 -1.96 -50.56
C SER A 30 10.59 -0.94 -50.65
N GLY A 31 10.70 0.32 -51.13
CA GLY A 31 11.81 1.15 -51.66
C GLY A 31 11.38 2.66 -51.77
N GLN A 32 12.21 3.55 -52.34
CA GLN A 32 11.99 5.04 -52.45
C GLN A 32 11.47 5.47 -53.86
N SER A 33 11.13 6.72 -54.26
CA SER A 33 11.42 8.11 -53.82
C SER A 33 10.30 9.13 -54.27
N PRO A 34 10.32 10.45 -53.97
CA PRO A 34 9.15 11.37 -54.15
C PRO A 34 9.18 12.30 -55.39
N SER A 35 8.06 13.00 -55.71
CA SER A 35 8.04 14.27 -56.49
C SER A 35 6.72 15.10 -56.48
N ILE A 36 6.81 16.34 -55.98
CA ILE A 36 6.49 17.66 -56.62
C ILE A 36 5.11 17.95 -57.32
N VAL A 37 4.32 18.84 -56.66
CA VAL A 37 3.71 20.14 -57.12
C VAL A 37 2.44 20.24 -58.01
N THR A 38 1.40 20.86 -57.41
CA THR A 38 0.27 21.72 -57.90
C THR A 38 -0.55 21.43 -59.17
N GLY A 39 -1.88 21.53 -59.03
CA GLY A 39 -2.81 21.83 -60.14
C GLY A 39 -4.25 22.04 -59.66
N SER A 40 -4.85 23.19 -59.94
CA SER A 40 -6.23 23.57 -59.56
C SER A 40 -7.29 23.14 -60.58
N ALA A 41 -8.48 22.70 -60.14
CA ALA A 41 -9.78 23.33 -60.50
C ALA A 41 -11.01 22.50 -60.06
N GLN A 42 -11.96 23.21 -59.44
CA GLN A 42 -13.44 23.07 -59.47
C GLN A 42 -14.12 21.72 -59.78
N GLY A 43 -15.10 21.35 -58.93
CA GLY A 43 -16.28 20.57 -59.37
C GLY A 43 -16.74 19.41 -58.49
N GLY A 44 -16.96 19.61 -57.19
CA GLY A 44 -17.51 18.60 -56.28
C GLY A 44 -18.86 19.00 -55.69
N SER A 45 -19.86 18.12 -55.77
CA SER A 45 -21.22 18.35 -55.25
C SER A 45 -21.23 18.52 -53.73
N VAL A 46 -21.97 19.52 -53.22
CA VAL A 46 -22.16 19.71 -51.78
C VAL A 46 -23.01 18.59 -51.21
N ASP A 47 -22.41 17.78 -50.33
CA ASP A 47 -23.12 16.78 -49.54
C ASP A 47 -24.13 17.47 -48.61
N ARG A 48 -25.43 17.22 -48.83
CA ARG A 48 -26.51 17.90 -48.11
C ARG A 48 -26.48 17.61 -46.60
N VAL A 49 -25.90 16.48 -46.20
CA VAL A 49 -25.75 16.08 -44.78
C VAL A 49 -24.66 16.90 -44.09
N ALA A 50 -23.47 17.01 -44.68
CA ALA A 50 -22.37 17.79 -44.10
C ALA A 50 -22.72 19.29 -43.97
N ALA A 51 -23.44 19.85 -44.95
CA ALA A 51 -23.95 21.22 -44.87
C ALA A 51 -25.00 21.41 -43.76
N SER A 52 -25.84 20.39 -43.50
CA SER A 52 -26.83 20.40 -42.41
C SER A 52 -26.15 20.44 -41.05
N ASP A 53 -25.17 19.57 -40.80
CA ASP A 53 -24.48 19.50 -39.50
C ASP A 53 -23.65 20.76 -39.21
N VAL A 54 -22.98 21.32 -40.23
CA VAL A 54 -22.28 22.60 -40.09
C VAL A 54 -23.24 23.76 -39.83
N ALA A 55 -24.42 23.77 -40.47
CA ALA A 55 -25.45 24.77 -40.20
C ALA A 55 -26.06 24.63 -38.79
N ALA A 56 -26.29 23.40 -38.31
CA ALA A 56 -26.76 23.12 -36.96
C ALA A 56 -25.74 23.54 -35.89
N GLN A 57 -24.46 23.20 -36.07
CA GLN A 57 -23.38 23.67 -35.19
C GLN A 57 -23.23 25.20 -35.22
N ALA A 58 -23.38 25.84 -36.38
CA ALA A 58 -23.34 27.30 -36.50
C ALA A 58 -24.55 27.98 -35.85
N ALA A 59 -25.74 27.37 -35.90
CA ALA A 59 -26.94 27.86 -35.22
C ALA A 59 -26.80 27.76 -33.68
N LEU A 60 -26.31 26.62 -33.17
CA LEU A 60 -25.99 26.47 -31.74
C LEU A 60 -24.96 27.51 -31.28
N LYS A 61 -23.88 27.74 -32.05
CA LYS A 61 -22.88 28.79 -31.76
C LYS A 61 -23.43 30.23 -31.77
N ARG A 62 -24.61 30.47 -32.38
CA ARG A 62 -25.30 31.77 -32.33
C ARG A 62 -26.26 31.87 -31.14
N LEU A 63 -26.93 30.78 -30.77
CA LEU A 63 -27.79 30.73 -29.58
C LEU A 63 -27.01 30.88 -28.27
N TYR A 64 -25.83 30.27 -28.16
CA TYR A 64 -24.95 30.41 -26.97
C TYR A 64 -24.09 31.68 -26.98
N LYS A 65 -24.36 32.66 -27.85
CA LYS A 65 -23.56 33.89 -27.96
C LYS A 65 -24.06 35.03 -27.05
N ASN A 66 -24.57 34.68 -25.88
CA ASN A 66 -24.88 35.62 -24.79
C ASN A 66 -23.83 35.47 -23.69
N ASP A 67 -23.13 36.58 -23.43
CA ASP A 67 -22.21 36.88 -22.31
C ASP A 67 -21.19 35.79 -21.84
N PRO A 68 -19.86 35.99 -22.01
CA PRO A 68 -18.83 35.06 -21.55
C PRO A 68 -18.63 35.04 -20.02
N SER A 69 -19.58 35.59 -19.26
CA SER A 69 -19.48 35.89 -17.82
C SER A 69 -20.50 35.14 -16.95
N GLN A 70 -21.42 34.36 -17.53
CA GLN A 70 -22.37 33.54 -16.76
C GLN A 70 -21.98 32.06 -16.78
N GLU A 71 -21.50 31.55 -15.63
CA GLU A 71 -21.38 30.11 -15.44
C GLU A 71 -22.77 29.44 -15.52
N LEU A 72 -22.92 28.46 -16.41
CA LEU A 72 -24.16 27.70 -16.54
C LEU A 72 -24.58 27.10 -15.19
N THR A 73 -25.85 27.34 -14.83
CA THR A 73 -26.43 26.84 -13.57
C THR A 73 -26.46 25.31 -13.57
N TYR A 74 -26.36 24.68 -12.39
CA TYR A 74 -26.33 23.22 -12.25
C TYR A 74 -27.45 22.48 -13.01
N SER A 75 -28.66 23.04 -13.04
CA SER A 75 -29.80 22.52 -13.83
C SER A 75 -29.54 22.55 -15.35
N GLN A 76 -28.98 23.65 -15.88
CA GLN A 76 -28.65 23.80 -17.30
C GLN A 76 -27.54 22.83 -17.72
N LYS A 77 -26.48 22.72 -16.89
CA LYS A 77 -25.40 21.73 -17.08
C LYS A 77 -25.97 20.30 -17.10
N LYS A 78 -26.89 19.97 -16.19
CA LYS A 78 -27.56 18.66 -16.15
C LYS A 78 -28.35 18.35 -17.42
N ILE A 79 -29.18 19.27 -17.90
CA ILE A 79 -29.99 19.10 -19.12
C ILE A 79 -29.08 18.89 -20.34
N GLN A 80 -28.02 19.68 -20.48
CA GLN A 80 -27.06 19.55 -21.57
C GLN A 80 -26.36 18.18 -21.58
N MET A 81 -26.03 17.62 -20.42
CA MET A 81 -25.39 16.30 -20.33
C MET A 81 -26.35 15.13 -20.57
N ILE A 82 -27.64 15.23 -20.19
CA ILE A 82 -28.66 14.22 -20.55
C ILE A 82 -28.75 14.13 -22.08
N ALA A 83 -28.97 15.27 -22.75
CA ALA A 83 -29.10 15.33 -24.20
C ALA A 83 -27.82 14.83 -24.93
N LYS A 84 -26.63 15.11 -24.37
CA LYS A 84 -25.38 14.61 -24.93
C LYS A 84 -25.24 13.09 -24.77
N LYS A 85 -25.62 12.52 -23.62
CA LYS A 85 -25.55 11.09 -23.36
C LYS A 85 -26.52 10.31 -24.27
N GLU A 86 -27.75 10.77 -24.41
CA GLU A 86 -28.77 10.16 -25.26
C GLU A 86 -28.33 10.13 -26.75
N LEU A 87 -27.76 11.23 -27.24
CA LEU A 87 -27.18 11.33 -28.58
C LEU A 87 -25.98 10.37 -28.79
N GLU A 88 -25.15 10.18 -27.75
CA GLU A 88 -24.01 9.27 -27.80
C GLU A 88 -24.44 7.79 -27.76
N GLU A 89 -25.50 7.46 -27.01
CA GLU A 89 -26.13 6.14 -26.98
C GLU A 89 -26.87 5.79 -28.29
N GLU A 90 -27.48 6.76 -28.97
CA GLU A 90 -27.98 6.57 -30.34
C GLU A 90 -26.84 6.34 -31.34
N ARG A 91 -25.74 7.09 -31.20
CA ARG A 91 -24.58 6.96 -32.09
C ARG A 91 -23.88 5.61 -31.93
N GLN A 92 -23.75 5.10 -30.70
CA GLN A 92 -23.18 3.77 -30.44
C GLN A 92 -24.10 2.65 -30.97
N ARG A 93 -25.42 2.76 -30.79
CA ARG A 93 -26.39 1.78 -31.36
C ARG A 93 -26.34 1.68 -32.88
N ASN A 94 -25.92 2.75 -33.56
CA ASN A 94 -25.80 2.82 -35.02
C ASN A 94 -24.39 2.51 -35.56
N ASP A 95 -23.40 2.21 -34.71
CA ASP A 95 -22.03 1.89 -35.15
C ASP A 95 -21.87 0.37 -35.42
N PRO A 96 -21.62 -0.06 -36.68
CA PRO A 96 -21.50 -1.47 -37.02
C PRO A 96 -20.33 -2.20 -36.34
N ASN A 97 -19.37 -1.50 -35.73
CA ASN A 97 -18.26 -2.10 -34.99
C ASN A 97 -18.58 -2.47 -33.53
N SER A 98 -19.76 -2.11 -32.98
CA SER A 98 -20.08 -2.36 -31.56
C SER A 98 -20.00 -3.85 -31.17
N LEU A 99 -20.51 -4.73 -32.03
CA LEU A 99 -20.60 -6.19 -31.77
C LEU A 99 -19.25 -6.88 -31.53
N LEU A 100 -18.16 -6.35 -32.10
CA LEU A 100 -16.81 -6.88 -31.88
C LEU A 100 -16.22 -6.50 -30.52
N LYS A 101 -16.70 -5.42 -29.92
CA LYS A 101 -16.22 -4.91 -28.63
C LYS A 101 -16.84 -5.64 -27.45
N ASP A 102 -18.12 -5.99 -27.56
CA ASP A 102 -18.88 -6.67 -26.51
C ASP A 102 -18.41 -8.12 -26.27
N LEU A 103 -17.94 -8.80 -27.32
CA LEU A 103 -17.39 -10.17 -27.24
C LEU A 103 -16.01 -10.25 -26.55
N ALA A 104 -15.31 -9.11 -26.38
CA ALA A 104 -13.96 -9.07 -25.81
C ALA A 104 -13.90 -8.64 -24.33
N LEU A 105 -15.05 -8.38 -23.69
CA LEU A 105 -15.12 -7.73 -22.37
C LEU A 105 -15.69 -8.60 -21.23
N ALA A 106 -15.76 -9.92 -21.41
CA ALA A 106 -16.23 -10.86 -20.39
C ALA A 106 -15.13 -11.37 -19.43
N GLU A 107 -14.17 -10.53 -19.04
CA GLU A 107 -13.28 -10.83 -17.91
C GLU A 107 -14.01 -10.56 -16.59
N LYS A 108 -13.95 -11.52 -15.66
CA LYS A 108 -14.56 -11.38 -14.33
C LYS A 108 -13.93 -10.18 -13.60
N HIS A 109 -14.74 -9.16 -13.37
CA HIS A 109 -14.38 -8.03 -12.52
C HIS A 109 -14.19 -8.50 -11.07
N VAL A 110 -12.96 -8.89 -10.72
CA VAL A 110 -12.50 -8.84 -9.34
C VAL A 110 -12.50 -7.35 -8.97
N PRO A 111 -13.13 -6.94 -7.85
CA PRO A 111 -13.12 -5.54 -7.45
C PRO A 111 -11.67 -5.10 -7.28
N ASP A 112 -11.25 -4.17 -8.12
CA ASP A 112 -9.87 -3.69 -8.18
C ASP A 112 -9.49 -3.19 -6.79
N VAL A 113 -8.56 -3.90 -6.14
CA VAL A 113 -8.08 -3.50 -4.82
C VAL A 113 -7.47 -2.14 -5.02
N LYS A 114 -8.03 -1.11 -4.38
CA LYS A 114 -7.59 0.28 -4.51
C LYS A 114 -6.15 0.39 -4.01
N GLU A 115 -5.18 0.11 -4.88
CA GLU A 115 -3.77 0.26 -4.59
C GLU A 115 -3.55 1.74 -4.34
N PHE A 116 -3.31 2.08 -3.08
CA PHE A 116 -3.08 3.45 -2.67
C PHE A 116 -1.84 3.95 -3.40
N GLU A 117 -2.05 4.83 -4.37
CA GLU A 117 -1.00 5.36 -5.25
C GLU A 117 0.08 6.01 -4.37
N HIS A 118 1.22 5.32 -4.23
CA HIS A 118 2.42 5.95 -3.66
C HIS A 118 2.87 6.97 -4.71
N SER A 119 3.05 8.24 -4.33
CA SER A 119 3.63 9.20 -5.26
C SER A 119 4.99 8.70 -5.72
N GLY A 120 5.35 8.88 -7.00
CA GLY A 120 6.69 8.54 -7.51
C GLY A 120 7.86 9.25 -6.82
N ALA A 121 7.59 10.16 -5.87
CA ALA A 121 8.57 10.72 -4.94
C ALA A 121 8.97 9.77 -3.78
N ILE A 122 8.22 8.70 -3.53
CA ILE A 122 8.52 7.67 -2.51
C ILE A 122 8.91 6.41 -3.28
N GLU A 123 10.21 6.24 -3.52
CA GLU A 123 10.76 5.10 -4.26
C GLU A 123 10.41 3.76 -3.58
N HIS A 124 10.66 3.66 -2.27
CA HIS A 124 10.34 2.48 -1.46
C HIS A 124 9.89 2.88 -0.04
N VAL A 125 8.85 2.20 0.48
CA VAL A 125 8.43 2.32 1.89
C VAL A 125 8.97 1.13 2.67
N TYR A 126 9.80 1.43 3.66
CA TYR A 126 10.39 0.45 4.56
C TYR A 126 9.64 0.36 5.87
N TYR A 127 9.73 -0.81 6.49
CA TYR A 127 9.11 -1.14 7.75
C TYR A 127 10.13 -1.79 8.66
N SER A 128 10.00 -1.56 9.96
CA SER A 128 10.82 -2.17 11.01
C SER A 128 9.94 -2.91 12.01
N CYS A 129 10.57 -3.78 12.80
CA CYS A 129 9.90 -4.64 13.75
C CYS A 129 10.84 -4.91 14.93
N GLU A 130 10.40 -4.59 16.15
CA GLU A 130 11.20 -4.74 17.38
C GLU A 130 11.76 -6.17 17.54
N LEU A 131 11.00 -7.18 17.13
CA LEU A 131 11.39 -8.60 17.17
C LEU A 131 12.64 -8.93 16.34
N LEU A 132 12.86 -8.19 15.25
CA LEU A 132 14.03 -8.32 14.36
C LEU A 132 15.12 -7.29 14.67
N GLY A 133 14.84 -6.34 15.57
CA GLY A 133 15.65 -5.16 15.86
C GLY A 133 15.28 -3.96 14.99
N ASP A 134 15.30 -2.77 15.59
CA ASP A 134 14.88 -1.52 14.94
C ASP A 134 15.76 -1.11 13.74
N ASP A 135 17.01 -1.59 13.70
CA ASP A 135 17.96 -1.40 12.59
C ASP A 135 17.54 -2.14 11.29
N ILE A 136 16.65 -3.15 11.38
CA ILE A 136 16.22 -3.93 10.21
C ILE A 136 15.04 -3.24 9.52
N MET A 137 15.34 -2.70 8.34
CA MET A 137 14.39 -1.97 7.50
C MET A 137 14.16 -2.70 6.18
N LEU A 138 12.97 -3.29 6.02
CA LEU A 138 12.63 -4.11 4.85
C LEU A 138 11.29 -3.68 4.23
N PRO A 139 11.07 -3.91 2.92
CA PRO A 139 9.76 -3.85 2.32
C PRO A 139 8.78 -4.80 3.04
N LYS A 140 7.50 -4.46 3.13
CA LYS A 140 6.52 -5.23 3.94
C LYS A 140 6.52 -6.74 3.63
N SER A 141 6.61 -7.13 2.35
CA SER A 141 6.63 -8.53 1.93
C SER A 141 7.86 -9.30 2.46
N GLU A 142 9.02 -8.67 2.44
CA GLU A 142 10.27 -9.25 2.94
C GLU A 142 10.29 -9.25 4.47
N LEU A 143 9.83 -8.18 5.12
CA LEU A 143 9.70 -8.14 6.57
C LEU A 143 8.75 -9.23 7.11
N THR A 144 7.64 -9.48 6.42
CA THR A 144 6.69 -10.54 6.82
C THR A 144 7.34 -11.92 6.76
N LYS A 145 8.12 -12.20 5.70
CA LYS A 145 8.90 -13.45 5.57
C LYS A 145 10.04 -13.55 6.58
N ALA A 146 10.69 -12.43 6.93
CA ALA A 146 11.73 -12.41 7.96
C ALA A 146 11.12 -12.71 9.35
N ILE A 147 9.94 -12.16 9.66
CA ILE A 147 9.19 -12.48 10.89
C ILE A 147 8.76 -13.96 10.87
N GLU A 148 8.24 -14.47 9.76
CA GLU A 148 7.88 -15.88 9.57
C GLU A 148 9.05 -16.82 9.86
N GLN A 149 10.19 -16.59 9.21
CA GLN A 149 11.39 -17.39 9.37
C GLN A 149 11.95 -17.32 10.80
N PHE A 150 12.00 -16.11 11.39
CA PHE A 150 12.47 -15.93 12.76
C PHE A 150 11.59 -16.69 13.76
N LEU A 151 10.26 -16.57 13.67
CA LEU A 151 9.33 -17.26 14.57
C LEU A 151 9.40 -18.78 14.41
N LEU A 152 9.56 -19.29 13.18
CA LEU A 152 9.77 -20.72 12.93
C LEU A 152 11.09 -21.24 13.53
N GLU A 153 12.16 -20.44 13.50
CA GLU A 153 13.44 -20.77 14.14
C GLU A 153 13.30 -20.81 15.67
N GLN A 154 12.56 -19.87 16.27
CA GLN A 154 12.25 -19.91 17.71
C GLN A 154 11.44 -21.15 18.10
N VAL A 155 10.37 -21.50 17.37
CA VAL A 155 9.58 -22.73 17.61
C VAL A 155 10.44 -24.00 17.53
N SER A 156 11.50 -23.98 16.73
CA SER A 156 12.40 -25.12 16.54
C SER A 156 13.44 -25.28 17.67
N CYS A 157 13.59 -24.29 18.55
CA CYS A 157 14.47 -24.38 19.71
C CYS A 157 13.84 -25.25 20.82
N GLN A 158 14.64 -26.15 21.39
CA GLN A 158 14.19 -27.04 22.47
C GLN A 158 14.41 -26.35 23.83
N GLY A 159 13.35 -26.23 24.62
CA GLY A 159 13.41 -25.80 26.04
C GLY A 159 12.72 -24.48 26.39
N GLU A 160 11.96 -23.87 25.49
CA GLU A 160 11.17 -22.64 25.76
C GLU A 160 9.68 -22.84 25.40
N ASP A 161 8.82 -21.93 25.85
CA ASP A 161 7.37 -21.95 25.63
C ASP A 161 7.00 -21.65 24.16
N ASN A 162 7.12 -22.67 23.31
CA ASN A 162 6.87 -22.60 21.86
C ASN A 162 5.43 -22.18 21.46
N VAL A 163 4.52 -22.13 22.43
CA VAL A 163 3.12 -21.68 22.26
C VAL A 163 3.07 -20.22 21.78
N ILE A 164 3.85 -19.32 22.40
CA ILE A 164 3.78 -17.88 22.06
C ILE A 164 4.34 -17.59 20.65
N PRO A 165 5.53 -18.10 20.25
CA PRO A 165 6.01 -17.96 18.87
C PRO A 165 5.03 -18.52 17.82
N ALA A 166 4.39 -19.66 18.10
CA ALA A 166 3.40 -20.25 17.20
C ALA A 166 2.12 -19.40 17.06
N VAL A 167 1.60 -18.83 18.16
CA VAL A 167 0.48 -17.88 18.11
C VAL A 167 0.87 -16.62 17.32
N LEU A 168 2.05 -16.04 17.57
CA LEU A 168 2.53 -14.86 16.81
C LEU A 168 2.61 -15.15 15.30
N LEU A 169 3.01 -16.37 14.93
CA LEU A 169 3.12 -16.83 13.55
C LEU A 169 1.73 -16.91 12.88
N ILE A 170 0.73 -17.50 13.55
CA ILE A 170 -0.67 -17.52 13.11
C ILE A 170 -1.19 -16.10 12.86
N PHE A 171 -0.94 -15.18 13.80
CA PHE A 171 -1.50 -13.83 13.74
C PHE A 171 -0.82 -12.91 12.72
N SER A 172 0.48 -13.07 12.45
CA SER A 172 1.30 -12.08 11.73
C SER A 172 1.47 -12.36 10.24
N VAL A 173 1.48 -13.63 9.83
CA VAL A 173 1.77 -14.04 8.44
C VAL A 173 0.49 -14.24 7.62
N ASN A 174 -0.60 -14.68 8.25
CA ASN A 174 -1.82 -15.11 7.57
C ASN A 174 -2.82 -13.96 7.34
N THR A 175 -3.65 -14.07 6.29
CA THR A 175 -4.76 -13.12 6.09
C THR A 175 -5.81 -13.26 7.19
N ARG A 176 -6.49 -12.15 7.52
CA ARG A 176 -7.51 -12.09 8.58
C ARG A 176 -8.55 -13.22 8.49
N THR A 177 -9.12 -13.42 7.30
CA THR A 177 -10.14 -14.45 7.05
C THR A 177 -9.63 -15.87 7.28
N GLN A 178 -8.38 -16.16 6.89
CA GLN A 178 -7.76 -17.46 7.11
C GLN A 178 -7.51 -17.72 8.60
N ARG A 179 -6.87 -16.77 9.31
CA ARG A 179 -6.57 -16.95 10.74
C ARG A 179 -7.82 -17.06 11.61
N GLU A 180 -8.86 -16.26 11.37
CA GLU A 180 -10.12 -16.34 12.14
C GLU A 180 -10.75 -17.73 11.98
N GLY A 181 -10.78 -18.27 10.76
CA GLY A 181 -11.28 -19.63 10.49
C GLY A 181 -10.44 -20.77 11.10
N ALA A 182 -9.13 -20.57 11.26
CA ALA A 182 -8.23 -21.51 11.94
C ALA A 182 -8.38 -21.44 13.47
N ILE A 183 -8.36 -20.23 14.04
CA ILE A 183 -8.49 -19.95 15.48
C ILE A 183 -9.79 -20.56 16.02
N ASP A 184 -10.90 -20.45 15.29
CA ASP A 184 -12.18 -21.06 15.62
C ASP A 184 -12.14 -22.59 15.78
N ILE A 185 -11.28 -23.28 15.04
CA ILE A 185 -11.16 -24.74 15.03
C ILE A 185 -10.11 -25.20 16.05
N LEU A 186 -8.95 -24.54 16.08
CA LEU A 186 -7.90 -24.77 17.08
C LEU A 186 -8.45 -24.58 18.50
N SER A 187 -9.21 -23.50 18.73
CA SER A 187 -9.89 -23.26 20.01
C SER A 187 -10.86 -24.37 20.38
N LYS A 188 -11.55 -24.98 19.41
CA LYS A 188 -12.48 -26.10 19.67
C LYS A 188 -11.74 -27.39 20.00
N TYR A 189 -10.65 -27.69 19.31
CA TYR A 189 -9.82 -28.86 19.64
C TYR A 189 -9.28 -28.76 21.07
N VAL A 190 -8.71 -27.61 21.43
CA VAL A 190 -8.15 -27.37 22.77
C VAL A 190 -9.25 -27.37 23.85
N LYS A 191 -10.38 -26.67 23.65
CA LYS A 191 -11.49 -26.64 24.61
C LYS A 191 -12.08 -28.02 24.87
N ASN A 192 -12.30 -28.83 23.84
CA ASN A 192 -12.86 -30.17 24.00
C ASN A 192 -11.98 -31.07 24.88
N ILE A 193 -10.64 -30.92 24.82
CA ILE A 193 -9.71 -31.69 25.66
C ILE A 193 -9.73 -31.16 27.10
N ILE A 194 -9.77 -29.83 27.31
CA ILE A 194 -9.87 -29.23 28.65
C ILE A 194 -11.20 -29.62 29.34
N GLU A 195 -12.31 -29.65 28.61
CA GLU A 195 -13.63 -30.01 29.13
C GLU A 195 -13.78 -31.52 29.36
N HIS A 196 -13.10 -32.35 28.57
CA HIS A 196 -13.22 -33.81 28.57
C HIS A 196 -11.85 -34.54 28.46
N PRO A 197 -10.93 -34.38 29.44
CA PRO A 197 -9.54 -34.85 29.34
C PRO A 197 -9.40 -36.39 29.30
N GLY A 198 -10.41 -37.13 29.75
CA GLY A 198 -10.44 -38.60 29.71
C GLY A 198 -11.04 -39.21 28.44
N GLU A 199 -11.39 -38.42 27.42
CA GLU A 199 -12.00 -38.94 26.19
C GLU A 199 -11.03 -38.97 24.99
N ASP A 200 -10.47 -40.15 24.70
CA ASP A 200 -9.55 -40.45 23.57
C ASP A 200 -10.02 -40.00 22.18
N LYS A 201 -11.30 -39.64 22.02
CA LYS A 201 -11.86 -39.13 20.77
C LYS A 201 -11.49 -37.66 20.51
N TYR A 202 -11.21 -36.88 21.56
CA TYR A 202 -10.81 -35.48 21.45
C TYR A 202 -9.29 -35.31 21.38
N CYS A 203 -8.53 -36.21 22.00
CA CYS A 203 -7.06 -36.25 21.93
C CYS A 203 -6.49 -36.69 20.57
N ARG A 204 -7.33 -36.88 19.54
CA ARG A 204 -6.93 -37.35 18.20
C ARG A 204 -7.58 -36.53 17.08
N ILE A 205 -6.76 -35.90 16.25
CA ILE A 205 -7.19 -35.13 15.07
C ILE A 205 -6.71 -35.86 13.81
N ARG A 206 -7.65 -36.35 13.00
CA ARG A 206 -7.36 -36.98 11.70
C ARG A 206 -6.95 -35.91 10.68
N MET A 207 -5.74 -35.99 10.12
CA MET A 207 -5.24 -34.95 9.21
C MET A 207 -5.94 -34.94 7.84
N SER A 208 -6.67 -36.00 7.49
CA SER A 208 -7.58 -36.06 6.33
C SER A 208 -8.97 -35.46 6.58
N ASN A 209 -9.25 -34.92 7.78
CA ASN A 209 -10.52 -34.24 8.06
C ASN A 209 -10.63 -32.95 7.23
N LYS A 210 -11.74 -32.80 6.49
CA LYS A 210 -12.01 -31.63 5.65
C LYS A 210 -11.86 -30.29 6.39
N ALA A 211 -12.36 -30.18 7.63
CA ALA A 211 -12.24 -28.96 8.42
C ALA A 211 -10.79 -28.64 8.81
N TYR A 212 -9.96 -29.66 9.05
CA TYR A 212 -8.53 -29.48 9.26
C TYR A 212 -7.84 -29.06 7.96
N GLN A 213 -8.07 -29.78 6.85
CA GLN A 213 -7.43 -29.53 5.55
C GLN A 213 -7.76 -28.17 4.94
N GLU A 214 -9.01 -27.70 5.04
CA GLU A 214 -9.43 -26.45 4.39
C GLU A 214 -9.14 -25.19 5.23
N LYS A 215 -8.99 -25.32 6.55
CA LYS A 215 -8.94 -24.15 7.46
C LYS A 215 -7.77 -24.13 8.45
N VAL A 216 -7.22 -25.26 8.85
CA VAL A 216 -6.12 -25.33 9.82
C VAL A 216 -4.79 -25.54 9.09
N LEU A 217 -4.72 -26.56 8.24
CA LEU A 217 -3.54 -26.90 7.44
C LEU A 217 -2.99 -25.76 6.56
N PRO A 218 -3.82 -24.89 5.92
CA PRO A 218 -3.31 -23.81 5.07
C PRO A 218 -2.82 -22.57 5.83
N VAL A 219 -2.84 -22.58 7.17
CA VAL A 219 -2.54 -21.41 8.02
C VAL A 219 -1.22 -21.65 8.75
N THR A 220 -0.17 -20.95 8.31
CA THR A 220 1.19 -21.03 8.87
C THR A 220 1.15 -20.76 10.38
N GLY A 221 1.79 -21.61 11.18
CA GLY A 221 1.78 -21.56 12.64
C GLY A 221 0.74 -22.48 13.30
N SER A 222 -0.22 -23.03 12.56
CA SER A 222 -1.26 -23.89 13.15
C SER A 222 -0.76 -25.27 13.57
N ILE A 223 0.18 -25.85 12.81
CA ILE A 223 0.79 -27.15 13.15
C ILE A 223 1.79 -26.96 14.29
N GLU A 224 2.55 -25.87 14.23
CA GLU A 224 3.50 -25.41 15.25
C GLU A 224 2.78 -25.22 16.58
N TYR A 225 1.61 -24.58 16.58
CA TYR A 225 0.77 -24.39 17.77
C TYR A 225 0.26 -25.72 18.32
N LEU A 226 -0.26 -26.62 17.47
CA LEU A 226 -0.71 -27.94 17.91
C LEU A 226 0.45 -28.75 18.52
N LYS A 227 1.63 -28.71 17.92
CA LYS A 227 2.85 -29.34 18.47
C LYS A 227 3.27 -28.69 19.80
N ALA A 228 3.22 -27.36 19.91
CA ALA A 228 3.56 -26.64 21.12
C ALA A 228 2.61 -26.89 22.31
N VAL A 229 1.31 -27.13 22.07
CA VAL A 229 0.38 -27.54 23.13
C VAL A 229 0.41 -29.06 23.44
N GLY A 230 1.24 -29.84 22.74
CA GLY A 230 1.51 -31.25 23.06
C GLY A 230 0.88 -32.30 22.12
N PHE A 231 0.47 -31.94 20.90
CA PHE A 231 0.12 -32.93 19.88
C PHE A 231 1.36 -33.43 19.12
N GLU A 232 1.45 -34.73 18.91
CA GLU A 232 2.48 -35.38 18.11
C GLU A 232 1.90 -35.96 16.82
N GLU A 233 2.70 -35.99 15.75
CA GLU A 233 2.31 -36.56 14.48
C GLU A 233 2.59 -38.06 14.46
N GLN A 234 1.53 -38.87 14.37
CA GLN A 234 1.59 -40.34 14.44
C GLN A 234 0.83 -40.96 13.27
N ASN A 235 1.41 -41.98 12.65
CA ASN A 235 0.77 -42.74 11.58
C ASN A 235 0.05 -43.96 12.18
N ILE A 236 -1.28 -43.92 12.19
CA ILE A 236 -2.14 -44.95 12.79
C ILE A 236 -2.77 -45.79 11.67
N SER A 237 -2.59 -47.11 11.74
CA SER A 237 -3.40 -48.07 10.95
C SER A 237 -4.74 -48.31 11.67
N PRO A 238 -5.91 -48.09 11.04
CA PRO A 238 -7.19 -48.32 11.70
C PRO A 238 -7.46 -49.81 11.97
N LYS A 239 -6.87 -50.71 11.16
CA LYS A 239 -6.89 -52.18 11.30
C LYS A 239 -5.62 -52.80 10.70
N GLU A 240 -5.32 -54.04 11.07
CA GLU A 240 -4.29 -54.84 10.37
C GLU A 240 -4.64 -54.99 8.88
N GLY A 241 -3.71 -54.56 8.00
CA GLY A 241 -3.85 -54.63 6.55
C GLY A 241 -4.43 -53.39 5.87
N GLU A 242 -4.95 -52.40 6.63
CA GLU A 242 -5.35 -51.10 6.06
C GLU A 242 -4.13 -50.15 5.94
N PRO A 243 -4.12 -49.23 4.95
CA PRO A 243 -3.04 -48.24 4.83
C PRO A 243 -2.99 -47.34 6.07
N SER A 244 -1.78 -47.05 6.54
CA SER A 244 -1.58 -46.17 7.70
C SER A 244 -1.91 -44.72 7.34
N GLU A 245 -2.62 -44.03 8.22
CA GLU A 245 -3.04 -42.63 8.03
C GLU A 245 -2.41 -41.70 9.07
N PRO A 246 -2.08 -40.45 8.72
CA PRO A 246 -1.51 -39.48 9.64
C PRO A 246 -2.58 -38.83 10.54
N PHE A 247 -2.31 -38.86 11.85
CA PHE A 247 -3.09 -38.21 12.90
C PHE A 247 -2.17 -37.31 13.74
N LEU A 248 -2.74 -36.23 14.27
CA LEU A 248 -2.16 -35.52 15.41
C LEU A 248 -2.78 -36.10 16.69
N VAL A 249 -1.94 -36.57 17.61
CA VAL A 249 -2.32 -37.31 18.81
C VAL A 249 -1.71 -36.66 20.04
N MET A 250 -2.52 -36.44 21.08
CA MET A 250 -2.03 -36.04 22.40
C MET A 250 -2.03 -37.27 23.32
N THR A 251 -0.85 -37.66 23.80
CA THR A 251 -0.67 -38.84 24.66
C THR A 251 -0.62 -38.42 26.13
N ASN A 252 -1.40 -39.09 26.99
CA ASN A 252 -1.49 -38.86 28.44
C ASN A 252 -1.72 -37.39 28.81
N VAL A 253 -2.99 -36.95 28.84
CA VAL A 253 -3.35 -35.61 29.34
C VAL A 253 -3.17 -35.59 30.86
N ASP A 254 -2.14 -34.90 31.32
CA ASP A 254 -1.79 -34.68 32.72
C ASP A 254 -2.11 -33.22 33.12
N ASP A 255 -1.97 -32.89 34.41
CA ASP A 255 -2.24 -31.54 34.92
C ASP A 255 -1.31 -30.49 34.29
N GLU A 256 -0.08 -30.87 33.94
CA GLU A 256 0.90 -30.00 33.27
C GLU A 256 0.46 -29.64 31.84
N LYS A 257 0.10 -30.63 31.01
CA LYS A 257 -0.46 -30.38 29.67
C LYS A 257 -1.80 -29.65 29.74
N THR A 258 -2.61 -29.91 30.76
CA THR A 258 -3.87 -29.17 30.96
C THR A 258 -3.59 -27.68 31.22
N ALA A 259 -2.56 -27.34 32.01
CA ALA A 259 -2.12 -25.96 32.19
C ALA A 259 -1.57 -25.33 30.89
N ILE A 260 -0.80 -26.07 30.09
CA ILE A 260 -0.31 -25.63 28.77
C ILE A 260 -1.49 -25.39 27.81
N LEU A 261 -2.49 -26.26 27.78
CA LEU A 261 -3.70 -26.13 26.97
C LEU A 261 -4.52 -24.88 27.36
N ILE A 262 -4.67 -24.61 28.66
CA ILE A 262 -5.36 -23.40 29.15
C ILE A 262 -4.58 -22.14 28.75
N SER A 263 -3.27 -22.12 28.98
CA SER A 263 -2.38 -21.00 28.61
C SER A 263 -2.38 -20.74 27.11
N GLY A 264 -2.24 -21.81 26.31
CA GLY A 264 -2.28 -21.73 24.85
C GLY A 264 -3.64 -21.36 24.29
N LEU A 265 -4.74 -21.72 24.96
CA LEU A 265 -6.07 -21.26 24.57
C LEU A 265 -6.23 -19.75 24.80
N ASP A 266 -5.82 -19.25 25.98
CA ASP A 266 -5.88 -17.82 26.28
C ASP A 266 -5.01 -17.02 25.30
N ALA A 267 -3.77 -17.46 25.08
CA ALA A 267 -2.87 -16.85 24.10
C ALA A 267 -3.45 -16.84 22.69
N LEU A 268 -4.12 -17.91 22.25
CA LEU A 268 -4.75 -17.98 20.93
C LEU A 268 -5.98 -17.07 20.81
N GLN A 269 -6.76 -16.91 21.89
CA GLN A 269 -7.94 -16.05 21.91
C GLN A 269 -7.60 -14.55 22.04
N ASN A 270 -6.58 -14.22 22.83
CA ASN A 270 -6.13 -12.85 23.12
C ASN A 270 -4.93 -12.40 22.27
N GLY A 271 -4.48 -13.23 21.33
CA GLY A 271 -3.29 -13.03 20.52
C GLY A 271 -3.29 -11.73 19.71
N GLN A 272 -2.09 -11.24 19.40
CA GLN A 272 -1.88 -10.04 18.61
C GLN A 272 -0.88 -10.29 17.48
N CYS A 273 -1.00 -9.52 16.40
CA CYS A 273 0.01 -9.48 15.35
C CYS A 273 1.28 -8.82 15.87
N VAL A 274 2.44 -9.29 15.42
CA VAL A 274 3.71 -8.59 15.64
C VAL A 274 3.59 -7.14 15.13
N PRO A 275 3.87 -6.11 15.96
CA PRO A 275 3.64 -4.71 15.59
C PRO A 275 4.69 -4.23 14.59
N ILE A 276 4.29 -4.14 13.32
CA ILE A 276 5.12 -3.61 12.25
C ILE A 276 5.00 -2.07 12.23
N LYS A 277 6.12 -1.38 12.45
CA LYS A 277 6.20 0.09 12.38
C LYS A 277 6.67 0.52 10.99
N VAL A 278 6.26 1.71 10.57
CA VAL A 278 6.82 2.36 9.37
C VAL A 278 8.19 2.89 9.75
N SER A 279 9.24 2.47 9.04
CA SER A 279 10.57 3.03 9.31
C SER A 279 10.72 4.37 8.61
N ARG A 280 11.40 5.31 9.29
CA ARG A 280 11.54 6.70 8.83
C ARG A 280 12.41 6.82 7.59
N ASN A 281 13.36 5.89 7.40
CA ASN A 281 14.31 5.93 6.30
C ASN A 281 15.03 7.28 6.22
N GLU A 282 15.49 7.74 7.37
CA GLU A 282 16.07 9.04 7.54
C GLU A 282 17.32 9.19 6.66
N SER A 283 17.28 10.22 5.82
CA SER A 283 18.36 10.56 4.91
C SER A 283 18.70 12.02 5.10
N ILE A 284 19.94 12.29 5.48
CA ILE A 284 20.42 13.64 5.76
C ILE A 284 21.25 14.12 4.58
N PHE A 285 20.93 15.32 4.12
CA PHE A 285 21.53 15.92 2.94
C PHE A 285 22.13 17.28 3.26
N ILE A 286 23.28 17.58 2.66
CA ILE A 286 23.94 18.89 2.69
C ILE A 286 23.50 19.67 1.45
N LEU A 287 22.92 20.84 1.66
CA LEU A 287 22.47 21.74 0.59
C LEU A 287 23.60 22.70 0.18
N LYS A 288 23.89 22.77 -1.12
CA LYS A 288 24.80 23.79 -1.67
C LYS A 288 24.15 25.18 -1.58
N GLN A 289 24.96 26.23 -1.45
CA GLN A 289 24.43 27.60 -1.36
C GLN A 289 23.53 27.91 -2.57
N ASN A 290 22.33 28.42 -2.30
CA ASN A 290 21.28 28.75 -3.28
C ASN A 290 20.73 27.58 -4.11
N GLN A 291 20.99 26.32 -3.75
CA GLN A 291 20.37 25.17 -4.39
C GLN A 291 18.85 25.13 -4.11
N LYS A 292 18.04 25.18 -5.17
CA LYS A 292 16.59 24.96 -5.09
C LYS A 292 16.33 23.45 -4.96
N ILE A 293 15.50 23.07 -3.99
CA ILE A 293 15.05 21.68 -3.85
C ILE A 293 13.99 21.46 -4.93
N SER A 294 14.35 20.75 -6.01
CA SER A 294 13.38 20.37 -7.02
C SER A 294 12.44 19.28 -6.48
N SER A 295 11.19 19.27 -6.94
CA SER A 295 10.42 18.04 -7.03
C SER A 295 11.19 17.04 -7.91
N PRO A 296 11.12 15.72 -7.64
CA PRO A 296 11.81 14.73 -8.47
C PRO A 296 11.45 14.92 -9.95
N THR A 297 12.45 14.89 -10.82
CA THR A 297 12.22 15.07 -12.26
C THR A 297 11.44 13.86 -12.80
N LEU A 298 10.15 14.07 -13.08
CA LEU A 298 9.31 13.04 -13.69
C LEU A 298 9.80 12.77 -15.12
N SER A 299 10.00 11.49 -15.46
CA SER A 299 10.42 11.06 -16.81
C SER A 299 9.43 11.55 -17.87
N MET A 300 9.87 11.70 -19.12
CA MET A 300 8.97 12.03 -20.23
C MET A 300 7.86 10.97 -20.38
N ASP A 301 8.17 9.70 -20.10
CA ASP A 301 7.24 8.57 -20.08
C ASP A 301 6.06 8.76 -19.09
N PHE A 302 6.17 9.64 -18.08
CA PHE A 302 5.06 9.99 -17.19
C PHE A 302 4.00 10.87 -17.88
N TYR A 303 4.37 11.60 -18.94
CA TYR A 303 3.47 12.44 -19.71
C TYR A 303 2.85 11.71 -20.90
N ASP A 304 3.37 10.52 -21.24
CA ASP A 304 2.83 9.65 -22.29
C ASP A 304 1.65 8.84 -21.73
N LEU A 305 0.41 9.30 -22.01
CA LEU A 305 -0.81 8.63 -21.55
C LEU A 305 -0.84 7.16 -22.03
N THR A 306 -0.80 6.24 -21.07
CA THR A 306 -0.95 4.81 -21.36
C THR A 306 -2.39 4.48 -21.78
N ALA A 307 -2.57 3.43 -22.57
CA ALA A 307 -3.91 2.97 -22.96
C ALA A 307 -4.80 2.61 -21.74
N SER A 308 -4.18 2.15 -20.65
CA SER A 308 -4.79 1.94 -19.34
C SER A 308 -5.31 3.24 -18.71
N GLU A 309 -4.53 4.32 -18.75
CA GLU A 309 -4.93 5.62 -18.22
C GLU A 309 -6.00 6.29 -19.08
N ILE A 310 -5.93 6.19 -20.41
CA ILE A 310 -7.00 6.67 -21.31
C ILE A 310 -8.32 5.95 -20.99
N LYS A 311 -8.28 4.63 -20.75
CA LYS A 311 -9.46 3.84 -20.35
C LYS A 311 -9.97 4.27 -18.96
N LYS A 312 -9.08 4.48 -17.98
CA LYS A 312 -9.39 4.97 -16.62
C LYS A 312 -9.98 6.40 -16.65
N GLU A 313 -9.48 7.27 -17.54
CA GLU A 313 -10.00 8.63 -17.73
C GLU A 313 -11.38 8.61 -18.40
N GLN A 314 -11.59 7.79 -19.44
CA GLN A 314 -12.90 7.60 -20.05
C GLN A 314 -13.92 7.05 -19.06
N GLN A 315 -13.53 6.07 -18.22
CA GLN A 315 -14.36 5.57 -17.14
C GLN A 315 -14.68 6.67 -16.11
N SER A 316 -13.67 7.41 -15.62
CA SER A 316 -13.87 8.50 -14.65
C SER A 316 -14.81 9.59 -15.19
N LYS A 317 -14.66 9.99 -16.46
CA LYS A 317 -15.56 10.92 -17.14
C LYS A 317 -16.99 10.38 -17.22
N THR A 318 -17.16 9.10 -17.52
CA THR A 318 -18.47 8.42 -17.58
C THR A 318 -19.12 8.38 -16.20
N GLU A 319 -18.37 8.02 -15.16
CA GLU A 319 -18.82 8.03 -13.78
C GLU A 319 -19.15 9.45 -13.28
N GLU A 320 -18.37 10.47 -13.65
CA GLU A 320 -18.66 11.87 -13.28
C GLU A 320 -19.97 12.36 -13.91
N VAL A 321 -20.22 12.02 -15.19
CA VAL A 321 -21.51 12.27 -15.83
C VAL A 321 -22.62 11.56 -15.05
N GLU A 322 -22.47 10.27 -14.72
CA GLU A 322 -23.47 9.53 -13.93
C GLU A 322 -23.68 10.12 -12.51
N LYS A 323 -22.61 10.54 -11.83
CA LYS A 323 -22.65 11.20 -10.52
C LYS A 323 -23.34 12.57 -10.55
N LEU A 324 -23.34 13.25 -11.70
CA LEU A 324 -24.05 14.52 -11.91
C LEU A 324 -25.52 14.32 -12.37
N LEU A 325 -25.82 13.19 -13.03
CA LEU A 325 -27.17 12.83 -13.45
C LEU A 325 -28.00 12.22 -12.30
N SER A 326 -27.40 11.42 -11.42
CA SER A 326 -28.06 10.79 -10.26
C SER A 326 -28.33 11.78 -9.12
N LEU A 327 -29.44 11.59 -8.40
CA LEU A 327 -29.74 12.35 -7.17
C LEU A 327 -28.98 11.73 -5.98
N ARG A 328 -27.86 12.35 -5.59
CA ARG A 328 -26.97 11.82 -4.54
C ARG A 328 -27.33 12.39 -3.17
N THR A 329 -27.51 11.50 -2.19
CA THR A 329 -27.79 11.85 -0.79
C THR A 329 -26.61 12.59 -0.14
N LYS A 330 -26.85 13.23 1.01
CA LYS A 330 -25.78 13.87 1.80
C LYS A 330 -24.66 12.88 2.14
N GLU A 331 -25.01 11.67 2.58
CA GLU A 331 -24.08 10.60 2.91
C GLU A 331 -23.22 10.12 1.73
N MET A 332 -23.77 10.11 0.50
CA MET A 332 -22.97 9.79 -0.70
C MET A 332 -21.90 10.85 -0.96
N ARG A 333 -22.20 12.13 -0.74
CA ARG A 333 -21.24 13.23 -0.94
C ARG A 333 -20.14 13.21 0.13
N GLU A 334 -20.51 12.94 1.38
CA GLU A 334 -19.56 12.81 2.49
C GLU A 334 -18.68 11.56 2.35
N ARG A 335 -19.24 10.43 1.88
CA ARG A 335 -18.47 9.22 1.55
C ARG A 335 -17.51 9.48 0.39
N ASP A 336 -17.94 10.15 -0.67
CA ASP A 336 -17.07 10.55 -1.79
C ASP A 336 -15.96 11.52 -1.37
N GLN A 337 -16.23 12.41 -0.40
CA GLN A 337 -15.22 13.33 0.14
C GLN A 337 -14.16 12.56 0.92
N LYS A 338 -14.57 11.70 1.87
CA LYS A 338 -13.66 10.79 2.59
C LYS A 338 -12.84 9.92 1.62
N LEU A 339 -13.46 9.43 0.53
CA LEU A 339 -12.78 8.66 -0.51
C LEU A 339 -11.74 9.45 -1.33
N ARG A 340 -11.78 10.79 -1.32
CA ARG A 340 -10.72 11.66 -1.86
C ARG A 340 -9.63 11.93 -0.82
N ASP A 341 -9.99 12.04 0.45
CA ASP A 341 -9.04 12.23 1.56
C ASP A 341 -8.09 11.01 1.69
N TYR A 342 -8.56 9.80 1.35
CA TYR A 342 -7.77 8.56 1.31
C TYR A 342 -6.86 8.38 0.08
N ARG A 343 -6.35 9.45 -0.54
CA ARG A 343 -5.50 9.30 -1.74
C ARG A 343 -4.10 8.74 -1.44
N TYR A 344 -3.55 9.02 -0.26
CA TYR A 344 -2.19 8.62 0.12
C TYR A 344 -2.15 7.91 1.47
N LYS A 345 -1.31 6.87 1.58
CA LYS A 345 -1.05 6.16 2.84
C LYS A 345 0.17 6.73 3.57
N TYR A 346 1.16 7.21 2.80
CA TYR A 346 2.44 7.71 3.28
C TYR A 346 2.75 9.09 2.68
N SER A 347 3.59 9.83 3.38
CA SER A 347 4.03 11.17 3.02
C SER A 347 5.54 11.30 3.22
N LEU A 348 6.24 11.87 2.24
CA LEU A 348 7.65 12.20 2.35
C LEU A 348 7.82 13.61 2.93
N ILE A 349 8.41 13.74 4.11
CA ILE A 349 8.65 15.03 4.76
C ILE A 349 10.14 15.37 4.68
N ARG A 350 10.45 16.55 4.15
CA ARG A 350 11.79 17.12 4.07
C ARG A 350 11.90 18.34 4.98
N ILE A 351 12.64 18.26 6.07
CA ILE A 351 12.86 19.37 7.01
C ILE A 351 14.17 20.06 6.69
N ARG A 352 14.11 21.33 6.28
CA ARG A 352 15.28 22.18 6.03
C ARG A 352 15.70 22.88 7.32
N LEU A 353 16.93 22.65 7.74
CA LEU A 353 17.56 23.28 8.90
C LEU A 353 18.31 24.57 8.49
N PRO A 354 18.50 25.53 9.42
CA PRO A 354 19.15 26.80 9.13
C PRO A 354 20.66 26.67 8.85
N ASP A 355 21.31 25.60 9.29
CA ASP A 355 22.73 25.29 9.08
C ASP A 355 23.05 24.64 7.72
N ARG A 356 22.10 24.67 6.78
CA ARG A 356 22.13 24.11 5.40
C ARG A 356 21.99 22.59 5.31
N TYR A 357 21.61 21.92 6.39
CA TYR A 357 21.24 20.51 6.34
C TYR A 357 19.75 20.33 6.01
N MET A 358 19.41 19.18 5.46
CA MET A 358 18.03 18.76 5.20
C MET A 358 17.83 17.32 5.67
N ILE A 359 16.86 17.09 6.55
CA ILE A 359 16.45 15.74 6.97
C ILE A 359 15.27 15.32 6.09
N GLN A 360 15.38 14.20 5.40
CA GLN A 360 14.28 13.56 4.68
C GLN A 360 13.83 12.31 5.44
N ALA A 361 12.53 12.16 5.68
CA ALA A 361 11.97 10.97 6.31
C ALA A 361 10.53 10.68 5.81
N THR A 362 10.12 9.42 5.91
CA THR A 362 8.79 8.93 5.51
C THR A 362 7.88 8.79 6.73
N PHE A 363 6.65 9.30 6.61
CA PHE A 363 5.62 9.28 7.65
C PHE A 363 4.31 8.70 7.11
N GLY A 364 3.48 8.14 7.98
CA GLY A 364 2.11 7.77 7.68
C GLY A 364 1.21 8.99 7.63
N CYS A 365 0.26 9.05 6.69
CA CYS A 365 -0.65 10.21 6.57
C CYS A 365 -1.54 10.43 7.81
N TYR A 366 -1.73 9.40 8.63
CA TYR A 366 -2.48 9.42 9.88
C TYR A 366 -1.65 9.75 11.13
N GLU A 367 -0.32 9.92 10.99
CA GLU A 367 0.52 10.34 12.11
C GLU A 367 0.34 11.83 12.40
N THR A 368 0.56 12.24 13.65
CA THR A 368 0.44 13.63 14.09
C THR A 368 1.71 14.42 13.79
N LEU A 369 1.58 15.74 13.66
CA LEU A 369 2.74 16.63 13.56
C LEU A 369 3.63 16.56 14.82
N GLU A 370 3.07 16.29 16.00
CA GLU A 370 3.82 15.96 17.23
C GLU A 370 4.84 14.82 17.03
N THR A 371 4.50 13.80 16.23
CA THR A 371 5.42 12.69 15.91
C THR A 371 6.59 13.16 15.06
N ILE A 372 6.35 14.07 14.11
CA ILE A 372 7.43 14.74 13.35
C ILE A 372 8.30 15.58 14.29
N ARG A 373 7.69 16.26 15.28
CA ARG A 373 8.46 17.09 16.22
C ARG A 373 9.38 16.28 17.13
N PHE A 374 8.87 15.18 17.68
CA PHE A 374 9.66 14.24 18.47
C PHE A 374 10.84 13.71 17.64
N PHE A 375 10.57 13.25 16.42
CA PHE A 375 11.60 12.80 15.48
C PHE A 375 12.68 13.87 15.21
N ILE A 376 12.30 15.14 15.00
CA ILE A 376 13.28 16.23 14.85
C ILE A 376 14.09 16.41 16.13
N SER A 377 13.46 16.39 17.31
CA SER A 377 14.17 16.58 18.58
C SER A 377 15.24 15.51 18.86
N GLU A 378 15.04 14.28 18.39
CA GLU A 378 16.03 13.20 18.43
C GLU A 378 17.24 13.45 17.51
N HIS A 379 17.05 14.21 16.43
CA HIS A 379 18.11 14.55 15.48
C HIS A 379 18.91 15.80 15.88
N LEU A 380 18.37 16.63 16.78
CA LEU A 380 19.03 17.82 17.31
C LEU A 380 20.14 17.46 18.32
N SER A 381 21.19 18.27 18.38
CA SER A 381 22.23 18.14 19.40
C SER A 381 21.68 18.40 20.81
N GLU A 382 22.23 17.74 21.83
CA GLU A 382 21.75 17.80 23.24
C GLU A 382 21.63 19.26 23.76
N ALA A 383 22.59 20.12 23.40
CA ALA A 383 22.59 21.55 23.74
C ALA A 383 21.36 22.33 23.20
N HIS A 384 20.67 21.79 22.19
CA HIS A 384 19.56 22.43 21.50
C HIS A 384 18.22 21.70 21.67
N GLN A 385 18.17 20.59 22.44
CA GLN A 385 16.91 19.88 22.73
C GLN A 385 15.94 20.67 23.60
N VAL A 386 16.44 21.62 24.39
CA VAL A 386 15.65 22.50 25.29
C VAL A 386 15.24 23.81 24.61
N ALA A 387 15.81 24.15 23.45
CA ALA A 387 15.55 25.42 22.77
C ALA A 387 14.21 25.41 22.02
N THR A 388 13.53 26.56 21.97
CA THR A 388 12.20 26.65 21.35
C THR A 388 12.31 26.86 19.84
N TRP A 389 11.52 26.13 19.05
CA TRP A 389 11.50 26.21 17.59
C TRP A 389 10.12 25.95 16.99
N LYS A 390 9.93 26.42 15.76
CA LYS A 390 8.71 26.23 14.97
C LYS A 390 9.04 25.63 13.61
N LEU A 391 8.06 24.90 13.06
CA LEU A 391 8.04 24.49 11.67
C LEU A 391 7.13 25.43 10.88
N GLN A 392 7.57 25.81 9.69
CA GLN A 392 6.77 26.57 8.74
C GLN A 392 6.67 25.83 7.41
N ASP A 393 5.48 25.81 6.84
CA ASP A 393 5.28 25.42 5.43
C ASP A 393 5.65 26.63 4.55
N PRO A 394 6.69 26.57 3.72
CA PRO A 394 7.10 27.69 2.85
C PRO A 394 6.07 28.02 1.76
N LEU A 395 5.16 27.10 1.44
CA LEU A 395 4.04 27.34 0.52
C LEU A 395 2.85 28.01 1.24
N ARG A 396 2.74 27.86 2.56
CA ARG A 396 1.65 28.39 3.39
C ARG A 396 2.18 29.00 4.71
N PRO A 397 3.04 30.05 4.65
CA PRO A 397 3.74 30.58 5.82
C PRO A 397 2.84 31.21 6.89
N SER A 398 1.58 31.53 6.55
CA SER A 398 0.56 32.03 7.48
C SER A 398 -0.21 30.94 8.23
N THR A 399 -0.04 29.67 7.86
CA THR A 399 -0.74 28.55 8.51
C THR A 399 0.06 28.10 9.72
N VAL A 400 -0.47 28.34 10.92
CA VAL A 400 0.05 27.69 12.13
C VAL A 400 -0.19 26.19 12.02
N LEU A 401 0.89 25.41 11.97
CA LEU A 401 0.82 23.96 12.01
C LEU A 401 0.43 23.54 13.43
N ASP A 402 -0.71 22.86 13.53
CA ASP A 402 -1.28 22.39 14.79
C ASP A 402 -0.73 20.99 15.10
N ASP A 403 -0.05 20.86 16.23
CA ASP A 403 0.71 19.66 16.62
C ASP A 403 -0.18 18.40 16.71
N LYS A 404 -1.48 18.58 16.99
CA LYS A 404 -2.46 17.50 17.17
C LYS A 404 -3.09 17.01 15.87
N LYS A 405 -2.94 17.73 14.76
CA LYS A 405 -3.54 17.34 13.47
C LYS A 405 -2.69 16.32 12.75
N THR A 406 -3.35 15.51 11.92
CA THR A 406 -2.65 14.51 11.11
C THR A 406 -1.94 15.16 9.91
N ILE A 407 -0.89 14.51 9.42
CA ILE A 407 -0.13 14.93 8.23
C ILE A 407 -1.04 15.06 6.99
N GLY A 408 -2.05 14.19 6.86
CA GLY A 408 -3.09 14.26 5.85
C GLY A 408 -4.00 15.49 5.99
N GLU A 409 -4.52 15.77 7.19
CA GLU A 409 -5.35 16.96 7.46
C GLU A 409 -4.62 18.28 7.22
N LEU A 410 -3.32 18.33 7.50
CA LEU A 410 -2.47 19.49 7.23
C LEU A 410 -2.15 19.65 5.73
N GLY A 411 -2.53 18.69 4.88
CA GLY A 411 -2.25 18.72 3.44
C GLY A 411 -0.76 18.64 3.12
N LEU A 412 0.01 17.92 3.94
CA LEU A 412 1.45 17.71 3.73
C LEU A 412 1.75 16.45 2.88
N ALA A 413 0.74 15.62 2.64
CA ALA A 413 0.80 14.47 1.74
C ALA A 413 0.61 14.89 0.26
N PRO A 414 1.28 14.23 -0.71
CA PRO A 414 2.17 13.06 -0.54
C PRO A 414 3.64 13.42 -0.27
N ALA A 415 4.03 14.68 -0.45
CA ALA A 415 5.37 15.15 -0.12
C ALA A 415 5.36 16.63 0.24
N ALA A 416 6.07 17.01 1.30
CA ALA A 416 6.18 18.38 1.75
C ALA A 416 7.62 18.73 2.16
N VAL A 417 7.98 20.00 1.93
CA VAL A 417 9.20 20.61 2.49
C VAL A 417 8.76 21.54 3.63
N LEU A 418 9.33 21.35 4.82
CA LEU A 418 9.11 22.20 5.98
C LEU A 418 10.40 22.95 6.29
N HIS A 419 10.28 24.22 6.67
CA HIS A 419 11.40 25.02 7.17
C HIS A 419 11.41 25.02 8.70
N PHE A 420 12.56 24.69 9.27
CA PHE A 420 12.82 24.77 10.70
C PHE A 420 13.35 26.16 11.05
N GLU A 421 12.77 26.81 12.05
CA GLU A 421 13.17 28.14 12.51
C GLU A 421 13.27 28.16 14.04
N TRP A 422 14.46 28.52 14.54
CA TRP A 422 14.67 28.78 15.97
C TRP A 422 13.91 30.04 16.41
N LEU A 423 13.23 29.97 17.55
CA LEU A 423 12.64 31.14 18.21
C LEU A 423 13.64 31.82 19.15
N ASP A 424 14.50 31.02 19.77
CA ASP A 424 15.59 31.48 20.63
C ASP A 424 16.92 31.59 19.85
N ALA A 425 17.81 32.49 20.25
CA ALA A 425 19.10 32.66 19.58
C ALA A 425 20.08 31.53 19.99
N THR A 426 20.25 30.54 19.11
CA THR A 426 21.12 29.37 19.30
C THR A 426 22.49 29.55 18.63
N VAL A 427 23.53 28.89 19.15
CA VAL A 427 24.91 28.97 18.65
C VAL A 427 25.50 27.58 18.53
N GLY A 428 25.74 27.13 17.29
CA GLY A 428 26.35 25.83 16.99
C GLY A 428 25.71 25.16 15.78
N HIS A 429 26.04 23.89 15.57
CA HIS A 429 25.34 23.04 14.60
C HIS A 429 24.00 22.56 15.19
N CYS A 430 22.96 22.50 14.36
CA CYS A 430 21.63 22.09 14.81
C CYS A 430 21.58 20.57 15.01
N LEU A 431 22.17 19.82 14.08
CA LEU A 431 22.26 18.35 14.15
C LEU A 431 23.28 17.87 15.19
N SER A 432 23.03 16.68 15.75
CA SER A 432 24.04 15.96 16.55
C SER A 432 25.18 15.42 15.68
N GLU A 433 26.36 15.21 16.27
CA GLU A 433 27.57 14.81 15.53
C GLU A 433 27.43 13.48 14.78
N ARG A 434 26.64 12.54 15.31
CA ARG A 434 26.30 11.27 14.65
C ARG A 434 25.68 11.50 13.28
N TYR A 435 24.79 12.49 13.17
CA TYR A 435 24.03 12.79 11.96
C TYR A 435 24.83 13.63 10.96
N LEU A 436 25.74 14.49 11.44
CA LEU A 436 26.68 15.24 10.59
C LEU A 436 27.59 14.31 9.77
N GLN A 437 28.02 13.18 10.34
CA GLN A 437 28.89 12.19 9.67
C GLN A 437 28.18 11.35 8.59
N ILE A 438 26.85 11.21 8.66
CA ILE A 438 26.05 10.41 7.73
C ILE A 438 25.51 11.27 6.57
N ALA A 439 25.62 12.60 6.68
CA ALA A 439 25.10 13.54 5.70
C ALA A 439 25.77 13.42 4.33
N LYS A 440 24.96 13.26 3.27
CA LYS A 440 25.39 13.16 1.87
C LYS A 440 25.21 14.49 1.14
N GLU A 441 25.92 14.73 0.04
CA GLU A 441 25.56 15.89 -0.81
C GLU A 441 24.16 15.68 -1.42
N PHE A 442 23.35 16.75 -1.49
CA PHE A 442 22.09 16.70 -2.21
C PHE A 442 22.31 16.77 -3.72
N GLU A 443 22.34 15.62 -4.39
CA GLU A 443 22.27 15.55 -5.85
C GLU A 443 20.81 15.73 -6.30
N SER A 444 20.55 16.78 -7.08
CA SER A 444 19.23 17.03 -7.65
C SER A 444 19.10 16.24 -8.96
N SER A 445 18.38 15.11 -8.89
CA SER A 445 17.93 14.33 -10.04
C SER A 445 16.57 14.80 -10.55
#